data_AF-A0A2R6NRP8-F1
#
_entry.id   AF-A0A2R6NRP8-F1
#
_cell.length_a   1.000
_cell.length_b   1.000
_cell.length_c   1.000
_cell.angle_alpha   90.00
_cell.angle_beta   90.00
_cell.angle_gamma   90.00
#
_symmetry.space_group_name_H-M   'P 1'
#
loop_
_entity.id
_entity.type
_entity.pdbx_description
1 polymer ?
#
loop_
_entity_poly.entity_id
_entity_poly.type
_entity_poly.pdbx_seq_one_letter_code
_entity_poly.pdbx_strand_id
1 'polypeptide(L)'
;MSATQVTLPTLVGPLTHSTVSIWLNTCADTFEAATLLDPNAASTLTARARITLAGLKMAEDSAATWWNENQEDLKLLSDWDEFATRVHDRFVPASWRLDALDVFYAISQGSSDFRIFVNTLQSARNSLAGAGAGYAINDSIMKHHILFRAHHRLRLRVR
;
A
#
# COMPACT_ATOMS: atom_id res chain seq x y z
N MET A 1 2.99 -0.09 -35.87
CA MET A 1 2.76 0.74 -34.68
C MET A 1 2.90 -0.19 -33.48
N SER A 2 3.94 0.00 -32.67
CA SER A 2 4.21 -0.91 -31.54
C SER A 2 3.17 -0.62 -30.46
N ALA A 3 2.37 -1.62 -30.07
CA ALA A 3 1.48 -1.50 -28.94
C ALA A 3 2.31 -1.11 -27.71
N THR A 4 1.98 0.01 -27.08
CA THR A 4 2.65 0.49 -25.88
C THR A 4 2.52 -0.57 -24.80
N GLN A 5 3.61 -1.28 -24.50
CA GLN A 5 3.60 -2.38 -23.55
C GLN A 5 3.46 -1.81 -22.13
N VAL A 6 2.26 -1.92 -21.56
CA VAL A 6 1.99 -1.49 -20.18
C VAL A 6 2.76 -2.39 -19.22
N THR A 7 3.70 -1.81 -18.47
CA THR A 7 4.53 -2.54 -17.51
C THR A 7 4.02 -2.28 -16.10
N LEU A 8 3.39 -3.28 -15.49
CA LEU A 8 2.83 -3.19 -14.14
C LEU A 8 3.82 -3.70 -13.07
N PRO A 9 3.77 -3.13 -11.85
CA PRO A 9 4.53 -3.64 -10.71
C PRO A 9 4.05 -5.04 -10.32
N THR A 10 4.96 -5.86 -9.79
CA THR A 10 4.64 -7.20 -9.29
C THR A 10 4.30 -7.12 -7.81
N LEU A 11 3.18 -7.70 -7.39
CA LEU A 11 2.82 -7.84 -5.99
C LEU A 11 3.65 -8.97 -5.39
N VAL A 12 4.61 -8.58 -4.55
CA VAL A 12 5.52 -9.47 -3.85
C VAL A 12 5.65 -9.02 -2.38
N GLY A 13 6.01 -9.96 -1.52
CA GLY A 13 6.25 -9.70 -0.10
C GLY A 13 4.98 -9.69 0.75
N PRO A 14 5.05 -9.22 2.00
CA PRO A 14 3.94 -9.31 2.95
C PRO A 14 2.72 -8.50 2.48
N LEU A 15 1.55 -9.15 2.47
CA LEU A 15 0.25 -8.58 2.09
C LEU A 15 -0.33 -7.67 3.19
N THR A 16 0.43 -6.65 3.56
CA THR A 16 -0.02 -5.61 4.49
C THR A 16 -0.91 -4.60 3.78
N HIS A 17 -1.70 -3.84 4.54
CA HIS A 17 -2.48 -2.72 4.02
C HIS A 17 -1.63 -1.81 3.10
N SER A 18 -0.45 -1.39 3.56
CA SER A 18 0.43 -0.51 2.80
C SER A 18 0.91 -1.16 1.50
N THR A 19 1.35 -2.42 1.53
CA THR A 19 1.87 -3.11 0.34
C THR A 19 0.78 -3.23 -0.73
N VAL A 20 -0.41 -3.70 -0.32
CA VAL A 20 -1.55 -3.91 -1.22
C VAL A 20 -2.03 -2.58 -1.79
N SER A 21 -2.21 -1.55 -0.97
CA SER A 21 -2.65 -0.23 -1.43
C SER A 21 -1.65 0.44 -2.35
N ILE A 22 -0.34 0.39 -2.06
CA ILE A 22 0.68 0.93 -2.95
C ILE A 22 0.66 0.22 -4.30
N TRP A 23 0.56 -1.11 -4.30
CA TRP A 23 0.53 -1.89 -5.53
C TRP A 23 -0.70 -1.56 -6.39
N LEU A 24 -1.90 -1.53 -5.78
CA LEU A 24 -3.15 -1.16 -6.47
C LEU A 24 -3.09 0.25 -7.06
N ASN A 25 -2.64 1.22 -6.28
CA ASN A 25 -2.52 2.61 -6.73
C ASN A 25 -1.50 2.74 -7.88
N THR A 26 -0.35 2.08 -7.76
CA THR A 26 0.68 2.11 -8.82
C THR A 26 0.15 1.48 -10.12
N CYS A 27 -0.64 0.41 -10.02
CA CYS A 27 -1.31 -0.16 -11.19
C CYS A 27 -2.29 0.85 -11.82
N ALA A 28 -3.13 1.50 -11.01
CA ALA A 28 -4.08 2.52 -11.46
C ALA A 28 -3.37 3.69 -12.17
N ASP A 29 -2.34 4.25 -11.55
CA ASP A 29 -1.52 5.35 -12.11
C ASP A 29 -0.87 4.92 -13.43
N THR A 30 -0.42 3.67 -13.53
CA THR A 30 0.17 3.14 -14.77
C THR A 30 -0.86 3.03 -15.89
N PHE A 31 -2.09 2.61 -15.58
CA PHE A 31 -3.18 2.59 -16.56
C PHE A 31 -3.57 4.00 -17.00
N GLU A 32 -3.66 4.94 -16.06
CA GLU A 32 -3.95 6.34 -16.36
C GLU A 32 -2.87 6.93 -17.27
N ALA A 33 -1.59 6.78 -16.92
CA ALA A 33 -0.47 7.24 -17.72
C ALA A 33 -0.49 6.64 -19.14
N ALA A 34 -0.79 5.35 -19.28
CA ALA A 34 -0.91 4.72 -20.58
C ALA A 34 -2.05 5.32 -21.43
N THR A 35 -3.20 5.62 -20.82
CA THR A 35 -4.32 6.28 -21.52
C THR A 35 -4.05 7.73 -21.89
N LEU A 36 -3.24 8.45 -21.10
CA LEU A 36 -2.83 9.82 -21.40
C LEU A 36 -1.84 9.90 -22.56
N LEU A 37 -0.92 8.93 -22.65
CA LEU A 37 0.15 8.91 -23.65
C LEU A 37 -0.30 8.34 -25.01
N ASP A 38 -1.29 7.45 -25.02
CA ASP A 38 -1.87 6.88 -26.24
C ASP A 38 -3.40 6.96 -26.17
N PRO A 39 -4.04 7.87 -26.94
CA PRO A 39 -5.49 8.00 -26.99
C PRO A 39 -6.21 6.72 -27.41
N ASN A 40 -5.55 5.82 -28.15
CA ASN A 40 -6.14 4.54 -28.54
C ASN A 40 -6.08 3.51 -27.40
N ALA A 41 -5.24 3.72 -26.38
CA ALA A 41 -5.12 2.82 -25.24
C ALA A 41 -6.41 2.71 -24.42
N ALA A 42 -7.27 3.74 -24.42
CA ALA A 42 -8.57 3.68 -23.74
C ALA A 42 -9.47 2.55 -24.27
N SER A 43 -9.40 2.24 -25.57
CA SER A 43 -10.17 1.16 -26.20
C SER A 43 -9.63 -0.24 -25.91
N THR A 44 -8.34 -0.35 -25.55
CA THR A 44 -7.66 -1.64 -25.29
C THR A 44 -7.57 -1.94 -23.79
N LEU A 45 -7.33 -0.93 -22.96
CA LEU A 45 -7.31 -1.00 -21.49
C LEU A 45 -8.72 -0.97 -20.89
N THR A 46 -9.57 -1.88 -21.38
CA THR A 46 -10.86 -2.21 -20.76
C THR A 46 -10.68 -2.67 -19.31
N ALA A 47 -11.73 -2.63 -18.49
CA ALA A 47 -11.68 -3.12 -17.11
C ALA A 47 -11.15 -4.57 -17.03
N ARG A 48 -11.67 -5.45 -17.89
CA ARG A 48 -11.19 -6.83 -18.03
C ARG A 48 -9.69 -6.92 -18.34
N ALA A 49 -9.20 -6.08 -19.25
CA ALA A 49 -7.77 -6.05 -19.60
C ALA A 49 -6.91 -5.58 -18.41
N ARG A 50 -7.31 -4.49 -17.73
CA ARG A 50 -6.63 -3.96 -16.53
C ARG A 50 -6.54 -5.01 -15.43
N ILE A 51 -7.67 -5.65 -15.10
CA ILE A 51 -7.76 -6.70 -14.08
C ILE A 51 -6.91 -7.90 -14.46
N THR A 52 -6.98 -8.34 -15.72
CA THR A 52 -6.16 -9.48 -16.19
C THR A 52 -4.67 -9.16 -16.06
N LEU A 53 -4.23 -7.98 -16.51
CA LEU A 53 -2.83 -7.58 -16.43
C LEU A 53 -2.34 -7.48 -14.97
N ALA A 54 -3.18 -6.94 -14.07
CA ALA A 54 -2.85 -6.85 -12.65
C ALA A 54 -2.83 -8.23 -11.97
N GLY A 55 -3.80 -9.09 -12.25
CA GLY A 55 -3.85 -10.46 -11.72
C GLY A 55 -2.63 -11.29 -12.10
N LEU A 56 -2.14 -11.15 -13.34
CA LEU A 56 -0.88 -11.78 -13.79
C LEU A 56 0.38 -11.28 -13.05
N LYS A 57 0.26 -10.19 -12.28
CA LYS A 57 1.33 -9.64 -11.46
C LYS A 57 1.20 -9.98 -9.97
N MET A 58 0.21 -10.80 -9.58
CA MET A 58 0.12 -11.36 -8.24
C MET A 58 1.07 -12.54 -8.10
N ALA A 59 2.29 -12.29 -7.59
CA ALA A 59 3.34 -13.30 -7.48
C ALA A 59 3.58 -13.79 -6.04
N GLU A 60 3.05 -13.10 -5.03
CA GLU A 60 2.98 -13.63 -3.67
C GLU A 60 2.10 -14.90 -3.66
N ASP A 61 2.53 -15.95 -2.95
CA ASP A 61 1.96 -17.30 -3.07
C ASP A 61 0.45 -17.36 -2.79
N SER A 62 -0.02 -16.69 -1.74
CA SER A 62 -1.44 -16.67 -1.39
C SER A 62 -2.26 -15.83 -2.38
N ALA A 63 -1.69 -14.73 -2.88
CA ALA A 63 -2.31 -13.89 -3.89
C ALA A 63 -2.40 -14.60 -5.24
N ALA A 64 -1.33 -15.29 -5.66
CA ALA A 64 -1.28 -16.07 -6.89
C ALA A 64 -2.29 -17.23 -6.85
N THR A 65 -2.37 -17.93 -5.72
CA THR A 65 -3.35 -19.01 -5.52
C THR A 65 -4.78 -18.47 -5.64
N TRP A 66 -5.10 -17.41 -4.89
CA TRP A 66 -6.43 -16.79 -4.95
C TRP A 66 -6.79 -16.28 -6.35
N TRP A 67 -5.84 -15.65 -7.06
CA TRP A 67 -6.06 -15.24 -8.44
C TRP A 67 -6.39 -16.44 -9.33
N ASN A 68 -5.60 -17.52 -9.28
CA ASN A 68 -5.84 -18.70 -10.12
C ASN A 68 -7.22 -19.33 -9.88
N GLU A 69 -7.69 -19.32 -8.64
CA GLU A 69 -9.01 -19.85 -8.25
C GLU A 69 -10.18 -18.95 -8.67
N ASN A 70 -9.99 -17.62 -8.68
CA ASN A 70 -11.09 -16.65 -8.81
C ASN A 70 -11.04 -15.80 -10.10
N GLN A 71 -10.01 -15.98 -10.94
CA GLN A 71 -9.72 -15.09 -12.07
C GLN A 71 -10.87 -14.94 -13.06
N GLU A 72 -11.69 -15.97 -13.28
CA GLU A 72 -12.79 -15.90 -14.24
C GLU A 72 -13.88 -14.94 -13.72
N ASP A 73 -14.25 -15.04 -12.45
CA ASP A 73 -15.22 -14.14 -11.82
C ASP A 73 -14.65 -12.72 -11.69
N LEU A 74 -13.38 -12.58 -11.33
CA LEU A 74 -12.72 -11.28 -11.20
C LEU A 74 -12.62 -10.56 -12.56
N LYS A 75 -12.44 -11.28 -13.67
CA LYS A 75 -12.40 -10.69 -15.03
C LYS A 75 -13.76 -10.20 -15.51
N LEU A 76 -14.86 -10.62 -14.87
CA LEU A 76 -16.22 -10.18 -15.20
C LEU A 76 -16.59 -8.85 -14.51
N LEU A 77 -15.78 -8.38 -13.57
CA LEU A 77 -15.99 -7.09 -12.94
C LEU A 77 -15.95 -5.98 -13.99
N SER A 78 -16.92 -5.07 -13.91
CA SER A 78 -17.07 -3.97 -14.87
C SER A 78 -16.11 -2.82 -14.62
N ASP A 79 -15.49 -2.78 -13.43
CA ASP A 79 -14.72 -1.64 -12.97
C ASP A 79 -13.48 -2.05 -12.15
N TRP A 80 -12.46 -1.20 -12.20
CA TRP A 80 -11.21 -1.38 -11.47
C TRP A 80 -11.37 -1.19 -9.96
N ASP A 81 -12.22 -0.26 -9.51
CA ASP A 81 -12.35 0.04 -8.08
C ASP A 81 -13.04 -1.11 -7.34
N GLU A 82 -13.96 -1.82 -8.01
CA GLU A 82 -14.55 -3.04 -7.45
C GLU A 82 -13.48 -4.13 -7.29
N PHE A 83 -12.61 -4.32 -8.30
CA PHE A 83 -11.49 -5.26 -8.20
C PHE A 83 -10.54 -4.88 -7.06
N ALA A 84 -10.14 -3.61 -6.97
CA ALA A 84 -9.26 -3.10 -5.92
C ALA A 84 -9.86 -3.35 -4.53
N THR A 85 -11.17 -3.15 -4.37
CA THR A 85 -11.91 -3.45 -3.14
C THR A 85 -11.84 -4.93 -2.78
N ARG A 86 -12.08 -5.83 -3.75
CA ARG A 86 -12.02 -7.29 -3.48
C ARG A 86 -10.62 -7.77 -3.11
N VAL A 87 -9.59 -7.22 -3.75
CA VAL A 87 -8.19 -7.51 -3.40
C VAL A 87 -7.90 -7.03 -1.97
N HIS A 88 -8.36 -5.82 -1.63
CA HIS A 88 -8.18 -5.28 -0.29
C HIS A 88 -8.89 -6.14 0.77
N ASP A 89 -10.18 -6.42 0.60
CA ASP A 89 -10.98 -7.21 1.54
C ASP A 89 -10.44 -8.64 1.72
N ARG A 90 -9.84 -9.20 0.66
CA ARG A 90 -9.28 -10.56 0.70
C ARG A 90 -8.02 -10.65 1.56
N PHE A 91 -7.12 -9.68 1.42
CA PHE A 91 -5.76 -9.79 1.96
C PHE A 91 -5.48 -8.88 3.14
N VAL A 92 -6.24 -7.78 3.27
CA VAL A 92 -6.06 -6.82 4.35
C VAL A 92 -7.10 -7.11 5.43
N PRO A 93 -6.69 -7.46 6.66
CA PRO A 93 -7.63 -7.76 7.73
C PRO A 93 -8.43 -6.51 8.12
N ALA A 94 -9.69 -6.67 8.52
CA ALA A 94 -10.53 -5.55 8.95
C ALA A 94 -9.90 -4.75 10.12
N SER A 95 -9.07 -5.41 10.95
CA SER A 95 -8.32 -4.83 12.07
C SER A 95 -7.09 -4.02 11.67
N TRP A 96 -6.72 -3.94 10.38
CA TRP A 96 -5.43 -3.40 9.94
C TRP A 96 -5.10 -2.01 10.52
N ARG A 97 -6.13 -1.19 10.78
CA ARG A 97 -5.98 0.15 11.36
C ARG A 97 -5.44 0.09 12.78
N LEU A 98 -5.99 -0.82 13.58
CA LEU A 98 -5.54 -1.05 14.96
C LEU A 98 -4.15 -1.70 14.96
N ASP A 99 -3.92 -2.65 14.06
CA ASP A 99 -2.62 -3.33 13.94
C ASP A 99 -1.51 -2.33 13.55
N ALA A 100 -1.78 -1.44 12.59
CA ALA A 100 -0.86 -0.38 12.20
C ALA A 100 -0.64 0.66 13.32
N LEU A 101 -1.68 0.95 14.11
CA LEU A 101 -1.59 1.86 15.25
C LEU A 101 -0.74 1.27 16.38
N ASP A 102 -0.92 -0.02 16.67
CA ASP A 102 -0.10 -0.75 17.64
C ASP A 102 1.38 -0.73 17.22
N VAL A 103 1.67 -1.03 15.94
CA VAL A 103 3.02 -0.92 15.38
C VAL A 103 3.59 0.49 15.59
N PHE A 104 2.83 1.54 15.28
CA PHE A 104 3.27 2.92 15.46
C PHE A 104 3.67 3.20 16.93
N TYR A 105 2.81 2.84 17.89
CA TYR A 105 3.08 3.10 19.30
C TYR A 105 4.13 2.17 19.92
N ALA A 106 4.37 1.00 19.33
CA ALA A 106 5.42 0.08 19.75
C ALA A 106 6.83 0.55 19.37
N ILE A 107 6.98 1.35 18.30
CA ILE A 107 8.29 1.82 17.82
C ILE A 107 9.03 2.59 18.93
N SER A 108 10.29 2.23 19.15
CA SER A 108 11.22 2.94 20.03
C SER A 108 12.61 2.95 19.41
N GLN A 109 13.46 3.91 19.80
CA GLN A 109 14.79 3.99 19.21
C GLN A 109 15.66 2.78 19.55
N GLY A 110 15.57 2.26 20.78
CA GLY A 110 16.42 1.16 21.23
C GLY A 110 17.90 1.45 21.00
N SER A 111 18.59 0.53 20.34
CA SER A 111 19.99 0.66 19.90
C SER A 111 20.16 1.23 18.48
N SER A 112 19.06 1.55 17.78
CA SER A 112 19.11 2.05 16.41
C SER A 112 19.60 3.50 16.34
N ASP A 113 20.20 3.86 15.20
CA ASP A 113 20.49 5.26 14.90
C ASP A 113 19.21 6.11 14.93
N PHE A 114 19.34 7.37 15.35
CA PHE A 114 18.20 8.27 15.49
C PHE A 114 17.48 8.51 14.16
N ARG A 115 18.20 8.62 13.03
CA ARG A 115 17.59 8.81 11.72
C ARG A 115 16.80 7.58 11.29
N ILE A 116 17.33 6.40 11.53
CA ILE A 116 16.63 5.13 11.25
C ILE A 116 15.33 5.08 12.06
N PHE A 117 15.40 5.36 13.37
CA PHE A 117 14.22 5.42 14.23
C PHE A 117 13.15 6.39 13.72
N VAL A 118 13.53 7.63 13.39
CA VAL A 118 12.57 8.64 12.90
C VAL A 118 11.98 8.24 11.54
N ASN A 119 12.79 7.67 10.64
CA ASN A 119 12.30 7.20 9.35
C ASN A 119 11.30 6.05 9.51
N THR A 120 11.59 5.05 10.36
CA THR A 120 10.66 3.96 10.65
C THR A 120 9.35 4.49 11.25
N LEU A 121 9.43 5.44 12.18
CA LEU A 121 8.25 6.05 12.79
C LEU A 121 7.42 6.85 11.77
N GLN A 122 8.09 7.59 10.87
CA GLN A 122 7.42 8.35 9.82
C GLN A 122 6.75 7.43 8.80
N SER A 123 7.38 6.31 8.44
CA SER A 123 6.77 5.29 7.58
C SER A 123 5.51 4.69 8.22
N ALA A 124 5.55 4.36 9.51
CA ALA A 124 4.38 3.87 10.24
C ALA A 124 3.24 4.92 10.34
N ARG A 125 3.60 6.20 10.51
CA ARG A 125 2.64 7.31 10.43
C ARG A 125 1.99 7.38 9.04
N ASN A 126 2.79 7.25 7.98
CA ASN A 126 2.29 7.32 6.60
C ASN A 126 1.38 6.14 6.26
N SER A 127 1.61 4.94 6.81
CA SER A 127 0.70 3.80 6.60
C SER A 127 -0.67 3.97 7.25
N LEU A 128 -0.81 4.92 8.17
CA LEU A 128 -2.10 5.31 8.77
C LEU A 128 -2.78 6.43 7.97
N ALA A 129 -2.15 6.97 6.92
CA ALA A 129 -2.79 7.92 6.02
C ALA A 129 -3.94 7.22 5.27
N GLY A 130 -5.17 7.67 5.48
CA GLY A 130 -6.37 7.04 4.93
C GLY A 130 -7.09 6.07 5.88
N ALA A 131 -6.54 5.82 7.08
CA ALA A 131 -7.24 5.02 8.11
C ALA A 131 -8.48 5.72 8.71
N GLY A 132 -8.64 7.02 8.44
CA GLY A 132 -9.74 7.87 8.95
C GLY A 132 -9.29 8.75 10.12
N ALA A 133 -10.10 9.75 10.46
CA ALA A 133 -9.76 10.78 11.44
C ALA A 133 -9.42 10.22 12.84
N GLY A 134 -10.01 9.09 13.23
CA GLY A 134 -9.76 8.44 14.51
C GLY A 134 -8.37 7.79 14.65
N TYR A 135 -7.65 7.59 13.55
CA TYR A 135 -6.34 6.94 13.52
C TYR A 135 -5.21 7.88 13.06
N ALA A 136 -5.53 9.16 12.85
CA ALA A 136 -4.60 10.13 12.32
C ALA A 136 -3.54 10.53 13.36
N ILE A 137 -2.27 10.28 13.04
CA ILE A 137 -1.14 10.76 13.84
C ILE A 137 -0.81 12.20 13.43
N ASN A 138 -1.12 13.16 14.29
CA ASN A 138 -0.75 14.56 14.09
C ASN A 138 0.70 14.84 14.52
N ASP A 139 1.20 16.03 14.19
CA ASP A 139 2.59 16.42 14.47
C ASP A 139 2.91 16.46 15.97
N SER A 140 1.92 16.77 16.81
CA SER A 140 2.09 16.76 18.26
C SER A 140 2.34 15.35 18.77
N ILE A 141 1.52 14.37 18.34
CA ILE A 141 1.71 12.96 18.68
C ILE A 141 3.08 12.47 18.18
N MET A 142 3.45 12.80 16.93
CA MET A 142 4.75 12.43 16.37
C MET A 142 5.92 12.98 17.21
N LYS A 143 5.89 14.29 17.55
CA LYS A 143 6.93 14.95 18.36
C LYS A 143 7.01 14.39 19.78
N HIS A 144 5.85 14.15 20.42
CA HIS A 144 5.81 13.51 21.74
C HIS A 144 6.38 12.10 21.69
N HIS A 145 6.06 11.31 20.66
CA HIS A 145 6.60 9.97 20.51
C HIS A 145 8.12 9.99 20.35
N ILE A 146 8.66 10.89 19.52
CA ILE A 146 10.11 11.10 19.41
C ILE A 146 10.71 11.46 20.77
N LEU A 147 10.13 12.42 21.49
CA LEU A 147 10.63 12.84 22.80
C LEU A 147 10.64 11.70 23.83
N PHE A 148 9.58 10.89 23.88
CA PHE A 148 9.38 9.86 24.90
C PHE A 148 9.80 8.44 24.49
N ARG A 149 10.22 8.21 23.24
CA ARG A 149 10.68 6.91 22.74
C ARG A 149 12.07 6.95 22.10
N ALA A 150 12.68 8.14 21.95
CA ALA A 150 14.10 8.26 21.66
C ALA A 150 14.97 7.84 22.86
N HIS A 151 16.23 7.52 22.56
CA HIS A 151 17.24 7.11 23.54
C HIS A 151 17.42 8.20 24.61
N HIS A 152 17.49 7.79 25.88
CA HIS A 152 17.48 8.70 27.04
C HIS A 152 18.56 9.79 26.99
N ARG A 153 19.73 9.50 26.41
CA ARG A 153 20.83 10.47 26.22
C ARG A 153 20.43 11.69 25.38
N LEU A 154 19.50 11.54 24.44
CA LEU A 154 19.02 12.67 23.63
C LEU A 154 18.11 13.60 24.44
N ARG A 155 17.35 13.05 25.39
CA ARG A 155 16.45 13.83 26.26
C ARG A 155 17.20 14.73 27.24
N LEU A 156 18.42 14.34 27.62
CA LEU A 156 19.29 15.15 28.48
C LEU A 156 19.70 16.48 27.83
N ARG A 157 19.56 16.63 26.50
CA ARG A 157 19.88 17.87 25.78
C ARG A 157 18.70 18.83 25.65
N VAL A 158 17.51 18.42 26.08
CA VAL A 158 16.26 19.17 25.95
C VAL A 158 15.70 19.56 27.32
N ARG A 159 16.30 19.04 28.41
CA ARG A 159 15.98 19.40 29.80
C ARG A 159 16.90 20.49 30.32
#